data_AF-A0A6A6KUY9-F1
#
_entry.id   AF-A0A6A6KUY9-F1
#
_cell.length_a   1.000
_cell.length_b   1.000
_cell.length_c   1.000
_cell.angle_alpha   90.00
_cell.angle_beta   90.00
_cell.angle_gamma   90.00
#
_symmetry.space_group_name_H-M   'P 1'
#
loop_
_entity.id
_entity.type
_entity.pdbx_description
1 polymer ?
#
loop_
_entity_poly.entity_id
_entity_poly.type
_entity_poly.pdbx_seq_one_letter_code
_entity_poly.pdbx_strand_id
1 'polypeptide(L)'
;MSGRYEGDWVDGKYDGYGVETWARGSRYRGLYRQGLRHGFGVYRFYTGDVYAGEWSNGQSHGCGVHTCEDGSRYVGEFKWGVKHGLGHYHFRNGDTYAGEYFADKMHGFGVYRFANGHRYEGAWHEGRRQGLGMYTFRMERLNLEARRAAEMAYDVAKVDERVNKAAAAANRAANAARVAAVKAVQKQMHHNNNNDNSPIPIV
;
A
#
# COMPACT_ATOMS: atom_id res chain seq x y z
N MET A 1 -42.63 -23.86 8.47
CA MET A 1 -42.21 -24.04 7.06
C MET A 1 -41.01 -24.97 7.04
N SER A 2 -41.13 -26.13 6.37
CA SER A 2 -40.10 -27.17 6.27
C SER A 2 -38.93 -26.73 5.39
N GLY A 3 -37.76 -27.37 5.55
CA GLY A 3 -36.66 -27.20 4.59
C GLY A 3 -37.02 -27.76 3.21
N ARG A 4 -36.31 -27.33 2.17
CA ARG A 4 -36.47 -27.76 0.77
C ARG A 4 -35.10 -28.03 0.15
N TYR A 5 -34.99 -29.14 -0.57
CA TYR A 5 -33.82 -29.47 -1.39
C TYR A 5 -34.22 -29.52 -2.87
N GLU A 6 -33.37 -28.97 -3.72
CA GLU A 6 -33.47 -29.02 -5.19
C GLU A 6 -32.08 -29.36 -5.74
N GLY A 7 -31.93 -30.53 -6.36
CA GLY A 7 -30.64 -30.96 -6.86
C GLY A 7 -30.62 -32.43 -7.24
N ASP A 8 -29.41 -32.91 -7.46
CA ASP A 8 -29.12 -34.26 -7.91
C ASP A 8 -29.26 -35.29 -6.78
N TRP A 9 -29.74 -36.48 -7.14
CA TRP A 9 -29.93 -37.60 -6.22
C TRP A 9 -29.28 -38.86 -6.77
N VAL A 10 -28.56 -39.57 -5.90
CA VAL A 10 -28.02 -40.90 -6.17
C VAL A 10 -28.33 -41.79 -4.97
N ASP A 11 -28.92 -42.96 -5.21
CA ASP A 11 -29.31 -43.94 -4.17
C ASP A 11 -30.11 -43.34 -3.00
N GLY A 12 -31.03 -42.43 -3.32
CA GLY A 12 -31.89 -41.76 -2.33
C GLY A 12 -31.18 -40.72 -1.46
N LYS A 13 -29.95 -40.31 -1.81
CA LYS A 13 -29.19 -39.27 -1.11
C LYS A 13 -28.86 -38.10 -2.04
N TYR A 14 -28.65 -36.92 -1.45
CA TYR A 14 -28.10 -35.76 -2.18
C TYR A 14 -26.69 -36.09 -2.68
N ASP A 15 -26.47 -36.06 -3.98
CA ASP A 15 -25.18 -36.36 -4.58
C ASP A 15 -25.07 -35.68 -5.95
N GLY A 16 -24.04 -34.86 -6.15
CA GLY A 16 -23.97 -33.92 -7.26
C GLY A 16 -24.27 -32.49 -6.81
N TYR A 17 -24.82 -31.65 -7.70
CA TYR A 17 -25.08 -30.26 -7.37
C TYR A 17 -26.48 -30.09 -6.76
N GLY A 18 -26.59 -29.23 -5.74
CA GLY A 18 -27.89 -28.94 -5.15
C GLY A 18 -27.97 -27.62 -4.40
N VAL A 19 -29.22 -27.26 -4.11
CA VAL A 19 -29.62 -26.11 -3.31
C VAL A 19 -30.49 -26.60 -2.18
N GLU A 20 -30.06 -26.36 -0.94
CA GLU A 20 -30.82 -26.68 0.26
C GLU A 20 -31.18 -25.37 0.96
N THR A 21 -32.46 -25.22 1.30
CA THR A 21 -32.98 -24.07 2.06
C THR A 21 -33.63 -24.59 3.34
N TRP A 22 -33.28 -24.00 4.48
CA TRP A 22 -33.82 -24.39 5.79
C TRP A 22 -34.89 -23.41 6.27
N ALA A 23 -35.73 -23.88 7.21
CA ALA A 23 -36.88 -23.17 7.76
C ALA A 23 -36.60 -21.75 8.30
N ARG A 24 -35.38 -21.47 8.75
CA ARG A 24 -34.96 -20.16 9.29
C ARG A 24 -34.29 -19.24 8.26
N GLY A 25 -34.24 -19.64 6.98
CA GLY A 25 -33.66 -18.81 5.90
C GLY A 25 -32.20 -19.10 5.58
N SER A 26 -31.52 -20.00 6.32
CA SER A 26 -30.22 -20.51 5.88
C SER A 26 -30.37 -21.16 4.51
N ARG A 27 -29.32 -21.06 3.68
CA ARG A 27 -29.31 -21.63 2.33
C ARG A 27 -27.92 -22.08 1.93
N TYR A 28 -27.81 -23.28 1.39
CA TYR A 28 -26.61 -23.84 0.79
C TYR A 28 -26.83 -23.99 -0.70
N ARG A 29 -25.80 -23.71 -1.48
CA ARG A 29 -25.76 -23.95 -2.92
C ARG A 29 -24.37 -24.46 -3.26
N GLY A 30 -24.27 -25.71 -3.72
CA GLY A 30 -22.98 -26.32 -3.99
C GLY A 30 -23.07 -27.82 -4.19
N LEU A 31 -21.90 -28.44 -4.17
CA LEU A 31 -21.76 -29.87 -4.35
C LEU A 31 -22.12 -30.64 -3.07
N TYR A 32 -22.65 -31.84 -3.27
CA TYR A 32 -22.97 -32.86 -2.28
C TYR A 32 -22.32 -34.18 -2.69
N ARG A 33 -22.00 -35.00 -1.71
CA ARG A 33 -21.57 -36.39 -1.89
C ARG A 33 -22.15 -37.21 -0.75
N GLN A 34 -22.89 -38.28 -1.06
CA GLN A 34 -23.49 -39.18 -0.07
C GLN A 34 -24.31 -38.46 1.01
N GLY A 35 -25.09 -37.44 0.61
CA GLY A 35 -25.96 -36.67 1.51
C GLY A 35 -25.27 -35.53 2.26
N LEU A 36 -23.95 -35.38 2.14
CA LEU A 36 -23.19 -34.34 2.84
C LEU A 36 -22.65 -33.30 1.88
N ARG A 37 -22.59 -32.03 2.32
CA ARG A 37 -21.91 -30.97 1.58
C ARG A 37 -20.46 -31.36 1.33
N HIS A 38 -20.02 -31.27 0.09
CA HIS A 38 -18.69 -31.66 -0.35
C HIS A 38 -18.22 -30.79 -1.51
N GLY A 39 -16.92 -30.76 -1.84
CA GLY A 39 -16.42 -29.95 -2.95
C GLY A 39 -16.67 -28.46 -2.73
N PHE A 40 -17.00 -27.70 -3.78
CA PHE A 40 -17.23 -26.26 -3.66
C PHE A 40 -18.69 -25.91 -3.39
N GLY A 41 -18.91 -24.94 -2.52
CA GLY A 41 -20.25 -24.45 -2.20
C GLY A 41 -20.29 -23.15 -1.42
N VAL A 42 -21.46 -22.52 -1.43
CA VAL A 42 -21.76 -21.29 -0.69
C VAL A 42 -22.86 -21.58 0.31
N TYR A 43 -22.60 -21.30 1.58
CA TYR A 43 -23.57 -21.36 2.65
C TYR A 43 -23.84 -19.95 3.18
N ARG A 44 -25.09 -19.52 3.09
CA ARG A 44 -25.59 -18.30 3.72
C ARG A 44 -26.31 -18.71 4.99
N PHE A 45 -25.82 -18.25 6.13
CA PHE A 45 -26.43 -18.50 7.42
C PHE A 45 -27.61 -17.55 7.61
N TYR A 46 -28.64 -17.99 8.34
CA TYR A 46 -29.75 -17.12 8.71
C TYR A 46 -29.34 -15.92 9.57
N THR A 47 -28.16 -15.98 10.21
CA THR A 47 -27.54 -14.89 10.96
C THR A 47 -26.93 -13.82 10.07
N GLY A 48 -26.93 -13.98 8.74
CA GLY A 48 -26.32 -13.03 7.81
C GLY A 48 -24.88 -13.41 7.39
N ASP A 49 -24.19 -14.25 8.17
CA ASP A 49 -22.87 -14.76 7.82
C ASP A 49 -22.91 -15.54 6.50
N VAL A 50 -21.78 -15.56 5.78
CA VAL A 50 -21.62 -16.29 4.53
C VAL A 50 -20.29 -17.01 4.51
N TYR A 51 -20.31 -18.30 4.23
CA TYR A 51 -19.13 -19.07 3.86
C TYR A 51 -19.18 -19.42 2.37
N ALA A 52 -18.09 -19.20 1.64
CA ALA A 52 -17.92 -19.64 0.26
C ALA A 52 -16.55 -20.30 0.12
N GLY A 53 -16.50 -21.57 -0.27
CA GLY A 53 -15.25 -22.30 -0.33
C GLY A 53 -15.42 -23.80 -0.49
N GLU A 54 -14.39 -24.53 -0.10
CA GLU A 54 -14.38 -25.98 -0.12
C GLU A 54 -15.09 -26.59 1.11
N TRP A 55 -15.66 -27.76 0.91
CA TRP A 55 -16.43 -28.51 1.88
C TRP A 55 -15.96 -29.95 1.88
N SER A 56 -15.83 -30.53 3.07
CA SER A 56 -15.54 -31.95 3.25
C SER A 56 -16.41 -32.51 4.35
N ASN A 57 -17.17 -33.57 4.03
CA ASN A 57 -18.05 -34.27 4.97
C ASN A 57 -18.96 -33.31 5.76
N GLY A 58 -19.58 -32.36 5.08
CA GLY A 58 -20.53 -31.42 5.67
C GLY A 58 -19.91 -30.21 6.37
N GLN A 59 -18.58 -30.12 6.46
CA GLN A 59 -17.85 -29.04 7.15
C GLN A 59 -17.03 -28.22 6.15
N SER A 60 -16.80 -26.93 6.45
CA SER A 60 -15.85 -26.12 5.69
C SER A 60 -14.45 -26.70 5.81
N HIS A 61 -13.73 -26.71 4.71
CA HIS A 61 -12.39 -27.28 4.58
C HIS A 61 -11.62 -26.52 3.49
N GLY A 62 -10.32 -26.79 3.35
CA GLY A 62 -9.51 -26.23 2.26
C GLY A 62 -9.56 -24.71 2.21
N CYS A 63 -9.52 -24.13 1.01
CA CYS A 63 -9.57 -22.69 0.83
C CYS A 63 -11.01 -22.17 0.86
N GLY A 64 -11.22 -21.06 1.57
CA GLY A 64 -12.54 -20.43 1.61
C GLY A 64 -12.53 -18.98 2.06
N VAL A 65 -13.70 -18.38 2.00
CA VAL A 65 -14.00 -17.02 2.43
C VAL A 65 -15.15 -17.09 3.43
N HIS A 66 -14.94 -16.56 4.63
CA HIS A 66 -15.98 -16.36 5.62
C HIS A 66 -16.23 -14.86 5.79
N THR A 67 -17.43 -14.40 5.45
CA THR A 67 -17.86 -13.01 5.60
C THR A 67 -18.89 -12.97 6.72
N CYS A 68 -18.60 -12.21 7.76
CA CYS A 68 -19.50 -11.99 8.87
C CYS A 68 -20.56 -10.94 8.50
N GLU A 69 -21.73 -11.01 9.12
CA GLU A 69 -22.79 -10.00 9.01
C GLU A 69 -22.27 -8.58 9.33
N ASP A 70 -21.34 -8.49 10.28
CA ASP A 70 -20.75 -7.24 10.73
C ASP A 70 -19.74 -6.60 9.76
N GLY A 71 -19.51 -7.23 8.60
CA GLY A 71 -18.58 -6.80 7.56
C GLY A 71 -17.15 -7.33 7.71
N SER A 72 -16.82 -8.00 8.83
CA SER A 72 -15.54 -8.69 8.98
C SER A 72 -15.42 -9.82 7.95
N ARG A 73 -14.19 -10.09 7.49
CA ARG A 73 -13.96 -11.08 6.43
C ARG A 73 -12.66 -11.84 6.64
N TYR A 74 -12.74 -13.17 6.64
CA TYR A 74 -11.59 -14.06 6.57
C TYR A 74 -11.47 -14.66 5.16
N VAL A 75 -10.26 -14.73 4.65
CA VAL A 75 -9.89 -15.44 3.43
C VAL A 75 -8.69 -16.32 3.76
N GLY A 76 -8.79 -17.62 3.58
CA GLY A 76 -7.69 -18.52 3.90
C GLY A 76 -8.11 -19.97 4.01
N GLU A 77 -7.28 -20.74 4.69
CA GLU A 77 -7.50 -22.17 4.88
C GLU A 77 -8.47 -22.46 6.04
N PHE A 78 -9.20 -23.57 5.91
CA PHE A 78 -10.14 -24.12 6.86
C PHE A 78 -9.88 -25.61 7.04
N LYS A 79 -10.10 -26.10 8.27
CA LYS A 79 -9.98 -27.53 8.57
C LYS A 79 -11.04 -27.90 9.60
N TRP A 80 -12.01 -28.72 9.18
CA TRP A 80 -13.10 -29.20 10.05
C TRP A 80 -13.91 -28.07 10.68
N GLY A 81 -14.36 -27.13 9.85
CA GLY A 81 -15.25 -26.06 10.31
C GLY A 81 -14.54 -24.80 10.82
N VAL A 82 -13.24 -24.87 11.12
CA VAL A 82 -12.49 -23.79 11.77
C VAL A 82 -11.38 -23.24 10.88
N LYS A 83 -11.00 -21.97 11.07
CA LYS A 83 -9.84 -21.37 10.39
C LYS A 83 -8.57 -22.11 10.83
N HIS A 84 -7.71 -22.39 9.86
CA HIS A 84 -6.48 -23.13 10.05
C HIS A 84 -5.45 -22.69 9.00
N GLY A 85 -4.18 -23.05 9.15
CA GLY A 85 -3.17 -22.78 8.11
C GLY A 85 -2.98 -21.28 7.87
N LEU A 86 -2.73 -20.88 6.63
CA LEU A 86 -2.53 -19.46 6.29
C LEU A 86 -3.86 -18.76 6.02
N GLY A 87 -3.97 -17.53 6.50
CA GLY A 87 -5.15 -16.72 6.24
C GLY A 87 -4.96 -15.22 6.42
N HIS A 88 -5.90 -14.47 5.88
CA HIS A 88 -6.01 -13.03 5.98
C HIS A 88 -7.38 -12.66 6.55
N TYR A 89 -7.40 -11.93 7.65
CA TYR A 89 -8.61 -11.43 8.30
C TYR A 89 -8.66 -9.90 8.21
N HIS A 90 -9.76 -9.38 7.68
CA HIS A 90 -10.17 -7.99 7.79
C HIS A 90 -11.20 -7.89 8.92
N PHE A 91 -10.89 -7.10 9.93
CA PHE A 91 -11.79 -6.84 11.05
C PHE A 91 -12.70 -5.66 10.73
N ARG A 92 -13.92 -5.66 11.29
CA ARG A 92 -14.87 -4.54 11.17
C ARG A 92 -14.30 -3.19 11.57
N ASN A 93 -13.38 -3.15 12.55
CA ASN A 93 -12.74 -1.91 13.01
C ASN A 93 -11.66 -1.38 12.03
N GLY A 94 -11.42 -2.06 10.90
CA GLY A 94 -10.41 -1.70 9.91
C GLY A 94 -9.04 -2.34 10.14
N ASP A 95 -8.83 -3.03 11.26
CA ASP A 95 -7.60 -3.79 11.48
C ASP A 95 -7.51 -4.95 10.46
N THR A 96 -6.29 -5.41 10.21
CA THR A 96 -6.04 -6.61 9.41
C THR A 96 -5.03 -7.52 10.06
N TYR A 97 -5.19 -8.82 9.90
CA TYR A 97 -4.19 -9.82 10.24
C TYR A 97 -3.91 -10.70 9.04
N ALA A 98 -2.63 -10.94 8.74
CA ALA A 98 -2.18 -11.90 7.75
C ALA A 98 -1.15 -12.82 8.39
N GLY A 99 -1.43 -14.12 8.47
CA GLY A 99 -0.55 -15.05 9.16
C GLY A 99 -1.18 -16.42 9.35
N GLU A 100 -0.59 -17.18 10.26
CA GLU A 100 -1.03 -18.54 10.55
C GLU A 100 -2.22 -18.56 11.54
N TYR A 101 -3.07 -19.57 11.37
CA TYR A 101 -4.21 -19.88 12.22
C TYR A 101 -4.15 -21.33 12.68
N PHE A 102 -4.51 -21.53 13.93
CA PHE A 102 -4.74 -22.86 14.50
C PHE A 102 -6.04 -22.84 15.31
N ALA A 103 -7.02 -23.61 14.88
CA ALA A 103 -8.32 -23.74 15.54
C ALA A 103 -8.97 -22.38 15.86
N ASP A 104 -9.20 -21.58 14.81
CA ASP A 104 -9.77 -20.22 14.86
C ASP A 104 -8.93 -19.13 15.53
N LYS A 105 -7.76 -19.47 16.07
CA LYS A 105 -6.88 -18.52 16.75
C LYS A 105 -5.69 -18.16 15.88
N MET A 106 -5.30 -16.88 15.92
CA MET A 106 -4.01 -16.44 15.35
C MET A 106 -2.89 -17.21 16.05
N HIS A 107 -1.99 -17.78 15.26
CA HIS A 107 -0.91 -18.66 15.71
C HIS A 107 0.34 -18.43 14.85
N GLY A 108 1.45 -19.07 15.18
CA GLY A 108 2.66 -19.06 14.35
C GLY A 108 3.20 -17.66 14.13
N PHE A 109 3.62 -17.33 12.91
CA PHE A 109 4.03 -15.99 12.54
C PHE A 109 2.90 -15.22 11.84
N GLY A 110 2.81 -13.91 12.10
CA GLY A 110 1.84 -13.07 11.42
C GLY A 110 2.07 -11.58 11.54
N VAL A 111 1.45 -10.85 10.61
CA VAL A 111 1.47 -9.39 10.51
C VAL A 111 0.09 -8.85 10.86
N TYR A 112 0.02 -8.05 11.92
CA TYR A 112 -1.17 -7.33 12.32
C TYR A 112 -1.03 -5.85 11.96
N ARG A 113 -1.91 -5.33 11.12
CA ARG A 113 -1.98 -3.90 10.78
C ARG A 113 -3.16 -3.31 11.51
N PHE A 114 -2.89 -2.27 12.28
CA PHE A 114 -3.92 -1.54 12.99
C PHE A 114 -4.53 -0.49 12.06
N ALA A 115 -5.82 -0.21 12.19
CA ALA A 115 -6.52 0.83 11.44
C ALA A 115 -5.90 2.23 11.66
N ASN A 116 -5.30 2.46 12.83
CA ASN A 116 -4.52 3.67 13.13
C ASN A 116 -3.16 3.73 12.41
N GLY A 117 -2.85 2.75 11.55
CA GLY A 117 -1.64 2.63 10.73
C GLY A 117 -0.42 2.09 11.46
N HIS A 118 -0.52 1.68 12.72
CA HIS A 118 0.53 0.92 13.39
C HIS A 118 0.63 -0.49 12.78
N ARG A 119 1.76 -1.16 13.02
CA ARG A 119 2.00 -2.52 12.52
C ARG A 119 2.74 -3.35 13.57
N TYR A 120 2.30 -4.57 13.80
CA TYR A 120 3.04 -5.60 14.50
C TYR A 120 3.37 -6.74 13.55
N GLU A 121 4.60 -7.24 13.62
CA GLU A 121 5.08 -8.39 12.85
C GLU A 121 5.85 -9.29 13.80
N GLY A 122 5.41 -10.53 13.99
CA GLY A 122 6.04 -11.40 14.97
C GLY A 122 5.26 -12.68 15.26
N ALA A 123 5.67 -13.37 16.31
CA ALA A 123 5.05 -14.63 16.71
C ALA A 123 3.73 -14.42 17.49
N TRP A 124 2.86 -15.39 17.34
CA TRP A 124 1.50 -15.49 17.89
C TRP A 124 1.25 -16.89 18.43
N HIS A 125 0.52 -16.97 19.54
CA HIS A 125 0.09 -18.22 20.12
C HIS A 125 -1.27 -18.02 20.80
N GLU A 126 -2.24 -18.85 20.44
CA GLU A 126 -3.59 -18.81 21.01
C GLU A 126 -4.24 -17.41 20.97
N GLY A 127 -4.04 -16.67 19.87
CA GLY A 127 -4.58 -15.33 19.67
C GLY A 127 -3.81 -14.20 20.35
N ARG A 128 -2.69 -14.51 21.02
CA ARG A 128 -1.87 -13.53 21.74
C ARG A 128 -0.51 -13.37 21.06
N ARG A 129 0.00 -12.14 21.04
CA ARG A 129 1.39 -11.86 20.64
C ARG A 129 2.32 -12.54 21.64
N GLN A 130 3.26 -13.34 21.17
CA GLN A 130 4.21 -14.06 22.01
C GLN A 130 5.56 -14.18 21.29
N GLY A 131 6.66 -14.21 22.05
CA GLY A 131 7.99 -14.37 21.47
C GLY A 131 8.53 -13.08 20.84
N LEU A 132 9.43 -13.23 19.87
CA LEU A 132 10.04 -12.10 19.17
C LEU A 132 9.03 -11.45 18.22
N GLY A 133 8.96 -10.11 18.25
CA GLY A 133 8.16 -9.34 17.33
C GLY A 133 8.64 -7.90 17.23
N MET A 134 8.35 -7.28 16.09
CA MET A 134 8.66 -5.89 15.79
C MET A 134 7.36 -5.08 15.77
N TYR A 135 7.31 -3.99 16.53
CA TYR A 135 6.20 -3.04 16.49
C TYR A 135 6.65 -1.75 15.80
N THR A 136 5.94 -1.35 14.74
CA THR A 136 6.18 -0.12 14.00
C THR A 136 5.06 0.87 14.28
N PHE A 137 5.40 2.00 14.89
CA PHE A 137 4.47 3.11 15.06
C PHE A 137 4.28 3.86 13.73
N ARG A 138 3.08 4.39 13.52
CA ARG A 138 2.80 5.25 12.36
C ARG A 138 3.53 6.57 12.56
N MET A 139 4.54 6.84 11.73
CA MET A 139 5.34 8.07 11.80
C MET A 139 4.65 9.20 11.02
N GLU A 140 3.54 9.74 11.52
CA GLU A 140 2.85 10.87 10.86
C GLU A 140 3.61 12.21 10.99
N ARG A 141 4.34 12.45 12.09
CA ARG A 141 5.08 13.73 12.28
C ARG A 141 6.38 13.81 11.48
N LEU A 142 7.17 12.74 11.45
CA LEU A 142 8.47 12.76 10.77
C LEU A 142 8.35 12.94 9.26
N ASN A 143 7.29 12.41 8.62
CA ASN A 143 7.11 12.60 7.18
C ASN A 143 6.69 14.01 6.80
N LEU A 144 5.93 14.72 7.63
CA LEU A 144 5.54 16.11 7.33
C LEU A 144 6.70 17.08 7.56
N GLU A 145 7.43 16.93 8.67
CA GLU A 145 8.60 17.76 8.95
C GLU A 145 9.76 17.47 7.98
N ALA A 146 10.03 16.20 7.67
CA ALA A 146 11.03 15.85 6.66
C ALA A 146 10.62 16.34 5.27
N ARG A 147 9.33 16.26 4.90
CA ARG A 147 8.83 16.79 3.62
C ARG A 147 8.93 18.31 3.56
N ARG A 148 8.55 19.02 4.62
CA ARG A 148 8.70 20.49 4.72
C ARG A 148 10.17 20.91 4.68
N ALA A 149 11.05 20.20 5.39
CA ALA A 149 12.49 20.47 5.38
C ALA A 149 13.09 20.23 3.99
N ALA A 150 12.70 19.15 3.30
CA ALA A 150 13.13 18.85 1.94
C ALA A 150 12.63 19.89 0.91
N GLU A 151 11.38 20.35 1.06
CA GLU A 151 10.79 21.39 0.21
C GLU A 151 11.46 22.76 0.42
N MET A 152 11.69 23.16 1.68
CA MET A 152 12.46 24.36 2.00
C MET A 152 13.89 24.30 1.46
N ALA A 153 14.58 23.17 1.60
CA ALA A 153 15.94 23.01 1.08
C ALA A 153 16.01 23.12 -0.45
N TYR A 154 15.02 22.58 -1.16
CA TYR A 154 14.91 22.69 -2.61
C TYR A 154 14.71 24.16 -3.07
N ASP A 155 13.84 24.89 -2.38
CA ASP A 155 13.58 26.30 -2.71
C ASP A 155 14.80 27.20 -2.41
N VAL A 156 15.50 26.97 -1.30
CA VAL A 156 16.74 27.69 -0.96
C VAL A 156 17.81 27.48 -2.04
N ALA A 157 18.03 26.23 -2.48
CA ALA A 157 19.01 25.94 -3.53
C ALA A 157 18.68 26.66 -4.85
N LYS A 158 17.40 26.78 -5.21
CA LYS A 158 16.95 27.50 -6.41
C LYS A 158 17.14 29.02 -6.29
N VAL A 159 16.95 29.58 -5.09
CA VAL A 159 17.21 31.00 -4.82
C VAL A 159 18.72 31.27 -4.91
N ASP A 160 19.56 30.44 -4.31
CA ASP A 160 21.01 30.58 -4.37
C ASP A 160 21.54 30.48 -5.81
N GLU A 161 21.01 29.56 -6.62
CA GLU A 161 21.39 29.46 -8.04
C GLU A 161 21.03 30.74 -8.82
N ARG A 162 19.85 31.32 -8.56
CA ARG A 162 19.41 32.57 -9.20
C ARG A 162 20.29 33.75 -8.77
N VAL A 163 20.60 33.86 -7.48
CA VAL A 163 21.47 34.91 -6.94
C VAL A 163 22.87 34.80 -7.51
N ASN A 164 23.44 33.59 -7.55
CA ASN A 164 24.77 33.33 -8.11
C ASN A 164 24.84 33.67 -9.60
N LYS A 165 23.81 33.31 -10.38
CA LYS A 165 23.70 33.68 -11.80
C LYS A 165 23.60 35.19 -12.00
N ALA A 166 22.80 35.88 -11.18
CA ALA A 166 22.66 37.34 -11.23
C ALA A 166 23.98 38.05 -10.87
N ALA A 167 24.67 37.60 -9.82
CA ALA A 167 25.97 38.11 -9.41
C ALA A 167 27.03 37.91 -10.50
N ALA A 168 27.08 36.72 -11.11
CA ALA A 168 28.00 36.44 -12.21
C ALA A 168 27.70 37.31 -13.45
N ALA A 169 26.43 37.54 -13.78
CA ALA A 169 26.04 38.43 -14.87
C ALA A 169 26.45 39.89 -14.59
N ALA A 170 26.20 40.39 -13.38
CA ALA A 170 26.60 41.72 -12.96
C ALA A 170 28.13 41.91 -13.02
N ASN A 171 28.89 40.95 -12.52
CA ASN A 171 30.36 40.98 -12.58
C ASN A 171 30.89 40.97 -14.02
N ARG A 172 30.29 40.17 -14.91
CA ARG A 172 30.64 40.17 -16.34
C ARG A 172 30.34 41.53 -16.98
N ALA A 173 29.19 42.11 -16.70
CA ALA A 173 28.80 43.42 -17.22
C ALA A 173 29.75 44.53 -16.73
N ALA A 174 30.07 44.55 -15.43
CA ALA A 174 31.00 45.51 -14.84
C ALA A 174 32.40 45.38 -15.44
N ASN A 175 32.91 44.15 -15.60
CA ASN A 175 34.20 43.92 -16.25
C ASN A 175 34.21 44.34 -17.73
N ALA A 176 33.14 44.04 -18.47
CA ALA A 176 33.01 44.46 -19.87
C ALA A 176 32.99 45.99 -20.00
N ALA A 177 32.23 46.69 -19.14
CA ALA A 177 32.20 48.15 -19.09
C ALA A 177 33.58 48.74 -18.78
N ARG A 178 34.31 48.16 -17.82
CA ARG A 178 35.68 48.57 -17.47
C ARG A 178 36.64 48.39 -18.65
N VAL A 179 36.58 47.25 -19.35
CA VAL A 179 37.41 46.98 -20.53
C VAL A 179 37.08 47.93 -21.69
N ALA A 180 35.79 48.20 -21.93
CA ALA A 180 35.36 49.13 -22.97
C ALA A 180 35.84 50.56 -22.68
N ALA A 181 35.77 51.01 -21.43
CA ALA A 181 36.29 52.31 -21.01
C ALA A 181 37.81 52.41 -21.25
N VAL A 182 38.58 51.39 -20.84
CA VAL A 182 40.04 51.36 -21.07
C VAL A 182 40.38 51.39 -22.56
N LYS A 183 39.67 50.61 -23.39
CA LYS A 183 39.86 50.61 -24.85
C LYS A 183 39.53 51.95 -25.48
N ALA A 184 38.47 52.64 -25.01
CA ALA A 184 38.11 53.96 -25.51
C ALA A 184 39.20 54.99 -25.20
N VAL A 185 39.76 54.96 -23.99
CA VAL A 185 40.89 55.83 -23.58
C VAL A 185 42.13 55.54 -24.43
N GLN A 186 42.47 54.26 -24.64
CA GLN A 186 43.58 53.87 -25.52
C GLN A 186 43.40 54.34 -26.97
N LYS A 187 42.20 54.22 -27.53
CA LYS A 187 41.89 54.68 -28.90
C LYS A 187 42.05 56.20 -29.04
N GLN A 188 41.63 56.98 -28.05
CA GLN A 188 41.85 58.43 -28.03
C GLN A 188 43.34 58.78 -27.97
N MET A 189 44.15 58.08 -27.16
CA MET A 189 45.60 58.30 -27.10
C MET A 189 46.30 58.03 -28.44
N HIS A 190 45.92 56.96 -29.16
CA HIS A 190 46.50 56.64 -30.47
C HIS A 190 46.07 57.59 -31.60
N HIS A 191 44.86 58.14 -31.56
CA HIS A 191 44.45 59.18 -32.53
C HIS A 191 45.21 60.49 -32.34
N ASN A 192 45.60 60.83 -31.11
CA ASN A 192 46.41 62.03 -30.84
C ASN A 192 47.85 61.91 -31.36
N ASN A 193 48.42 60.70 -31.41
CA ASN A 193 49.80 60.49 -31.88
C ASN A 193 49.96 60.51 -33.42
N ASN A 194 48.88 60.38 -34.20
CA ASN A 194 48.94 60.38 -35.66
C ASN A 194 48.84 61.79 -36.30
N ASN A 195 48.65 62.84 -35.49
CA ASN A 195 48.61 64.23 -35.98
C ASN A 195 49.96 64.97 -35.89
N ASP A 196 51.00 64.38 -35.28
CA ASP A 196 52.31 65.02 -35.10
C ASP A 196 53.38 64.42 -36.02
N ASN A 197 53.14 64.39 -37.34
CA ASN A 197 54.21 64.13 -38.30
C ASN A 197 54.24 65.22 -39.38
N SER A 198 54.65 66.42 -38.96
CA SER A 198 55.16 67.47 -39.85
C SER A 198 56.68 67.60 -39.65
N PRO A 199 57.52 67.64 -40.69
CA PRO A 199 58.97 67.65 -40.53
C PRO A 199 59.45 69.00 -39.97
N ILE A 200 60.34 68.95 -38.98
CA ILE A 200 60.96 70.14 -38.36
C ILE A 200 62.01 70.71 -39.32
N PRO A 201 62.04 72.03 -39.62
CA PRO A 201 63.08 72.62 -40.44
C PRO A 201 64.36 72.84 -39.62
N ILE A 202 65.49 72.59 -40.29
CA ILE A 202 66.87 72.69 -39.79
C ILE A 202 67.29 74.18 -39.81
N VAL A 203 67.93 74.64 -38.72
CA VAL A 203 68.83 75.79 -38.70
C VAL A 203 70.17 75.32 -38.15
#